data_AF-A0A2M7CTB4-F1
#
_entry.id   AF-A0A2M7CTB4-F1
#
_cell.length_a   1.000
_cell.length_b   1.000
_cell.length_c   1.000
_cell.angle_alpha   90.00
_cell.angle_beta   90.00
_cell.angle_gamma   90.00
#
_symmetry.space_group_name_H-M   'P 1'
#
loop_
_entity.id
_entity.type
_entity.pdbx_description
1 polymer ?
#
loop_
_entity_poly.entity_id
_entity_poly.type
_entity_poly.pdbx_seq_one_letter_code
_entity_poly.pdbx_strand_id
1 'polypeptide(L)'
;MANPMPTPLFRRLALIAAAFALGVIVFGAFVRLSNAGLSCPDWPTCYGKVSWPTHASDIATANSQFERAVDTGRAWREQVHRQLAGTLGLLVLALALLSAWQRRWGRPQIV
;
A
#
# COMPACT_ATOMS: atom_id res chain seq x y z
N MET A 1 33.66 12.66 12.51
CA MET A 1 32.52 11.99 11.83
C MET A 1 31.23 12.64 12.32
N ALA A 2 30.84 13.79 11.77
CA ALA A 2 29.57 14.44 12.14
C ALA A 2 28.47 13.86 11.25
N ASN A 3 27.65 12.96 11.80
CA ASN A 3 26.50 12.41 11.07
C ASN A 3 25.41 13.50 11.07
N PRO A 4 24.98 14.04 9.92
CA PRO A 4 23.91 15.03 9.90
C PRO A 4 22.65 14.39 10.48
N MET A 5 22.18 14.92 11.61
CA MET A 5 20.98 14.43 12.27
C MET A 5 19.79 14.59 11.31
N PRO A 6 18.97 13.55 11.09
CA PRO A 6 17.78 13.65 10.27
C PRO A 6 16.88 14.77 10.80
N THR A 7 16.25 15.54 9.91
CA THR A 7 15.30 16.56 10.33
C THR A 7 14.20 15.93 11.20
N PRO A 8 13.67 16.64 12.22
CA PRO A 8 12.66 16.08 13.12
C PRO A 8 11.42 15.58 12.36
N LEU A 9 11.09 16.22 11.24
CA LEU A 9 10.03 15.77 10.33
C LEU A 9 10.37 14.44 9.65
N PHE A 10 11.57 14.29 9.08
CA PHE A 10 12.00 13.04 8.44
C PHE A 10 11.95 11.86 9.41
N ARG A 11 12.46 12.05 10.64
CA ARG A 11 12.41 11.02 11.68
C ARG A 11 10.98 10.64 12.05
N ARG A 12 10.06 11.61 12.19
CA ARG A 12 8.64 11.35 12.47
C ARG A 12 7.98 10.57 11.33
N LEU A 13 8.20 10.98 10.09
CA LEU A 13 7.64 10.30 8.92
C LEU A 13 8.17 8.87 8.79
N ALA A 14 9.46 8.63 9.06
CA ALA A 14 10.03 7.29 9.06
C ALA A 14 9.43 6.39 10.16
N LEU A 15 9.20 6.93 11.36
CA LEU A 15 8.52 6.19 12.44
C LEU A 15 7.06 5.88 12.09
N ILE A 16 6.35 6.85 11.50
CA ILE A 16 4.97 6.63 10.99
C ILE A 16 4.97 5.56 9.91
N ALA A 17 5.90 5.60 8.96
CA ALA A 17 6.03 4.60 7.90
C ALA A 17 6.30 3.20 8.48
N ALA A 18 7.17 3.10 9.50
CA ALA A 18 7.45 1.84 10.17
C ALA A 18 6.24 1.28 10.93
N ALA A 19 5.52 2.12 11.68
CA ALA A 19 4.29 1.73 12.36
C ALA A 19 3.20 1.33 11.36
N PHE A 20 3.08 2.07 10.26
CA PHE A 20 2.15 1.76 9.18
C PHE A 20 2.50 0.44 8.48
N ALA A 21 3.78 0.19 8.21
CA ALA A 21 4.26 -1.09 7.67
C ALA A 21 3.90 -2.27 8.58
N LEU A 22 4.07 -2.12 9.90
CA LEU A 22 3.66 -3.13 10.86
C LEU A 22 2.16 -3.41 10.75
N GLY A 23 1.33 -2.36 10.67
CA GLY A 23 -0.11 -2.49 10.46
C GLY A 23 -0.46 -3.21 9.16
N VAL A 24 0.21 -2.88 8.06
CA VAL A 24 0.02 -3.55 6.75
C VAL A 24 0.40 -5.02 6.81
N ILE A 25 1.50 -5.38 7.50
CA ILE A 25 1.93 -6.78 7.68
C ILE A 25 0.88 -7.57 8.46
N VAL A 26 0.40 -7.03 9.59
CA VAL A 26 -0.63 -7.69 10.41
C VAL A 26 -1.93 -7.85 9.62
N PHE A 27 -2.36 -6.80 8.90
CA PHE A 27 -3.55 -6.89 8.05
C PHE A 27 -3.37 -7.90 6.91
N GLY A 28 -2.17 -7.96 6.30
CA GLY A 28 -1.85 -8.96 5.28
C GLY A 28 -1.94 -10.40 5.81
N ALA A 29 -1.48 -10.63 7.04
CA ALA A 29 -1.65 -11.92 7.71
C ALA A 29 -3.15 -12.27 7.89
N PHE A 30 -3.97 -11.29 8.29
CA PHE A 30 -5.43 -11.48 8.36
C PHE A 30 -6.07 -11.78 7.00
N VAL A 31 -5.67 -11.11 5.92
CA VAL A 31 -6.14 -11.40 4.56
C VAL A 31 -5.81 -12.85 4.15
N ARG A 32 -4.60 -13.31 4.48
CA ARG A 32 -4.16 -14.68 4.21
C ARG A 32 -4.98 -15.70 5.01
N LEU A 33 -5.13 -15.48 6.32
CA LEU A 33 -5.86 -16.38 7.23
C LEU A 33 -7.38 -16.42 6.95
N SER A 34 -7.94 -15.33 6.44
CA SER A 34 -9.35 -15.25 6.02
C SER A 34 -9.60 -15.76 4.59
N ASN A 35 -8.59 -16.40 3.98
CA ASN A 35 -8.63 -17.00 2.65
C ASN A 35 -9.11 -16.01 1.57
N ALA A 36 -8.78 -14.73 1.76
CA ALA A 36 -9.21 -13.63 0.92
C ALA A 36 -8.16 -13.20 -0.12
N GLY A 37 -6.93 -13.70 -0.06
CA GLY A 37 -5.83 -13.28 -0.94
C GLY A 37 -5.94 -13.68 -2.42
N LEU A 38 -7.06 -14.26 -2.87
CA LEU A 38 -7.33 -14.68 -4.26
C LEU A 38 -8.74 -14.25 -4.72
N SER A 39 -9.29 -13.21 -4.11
CA SER A 39 -10.66 -12.72 -4.34
C SER A 39 -10.75 -11.82 -5.58
N CYS A 40 -9.73 -11.00 -5.82
CA CYS A 40 -9.68 -10.09 -6.95
C CYS A 40 -8.95 -10.76 -8.14
N PRO A 41 -9.63 -11.00 -9.29
CA PRO A 41 -9.05 -11.70 -10.44
C PRO A 41 -8.05 -10.85 -11.26
N ASP A 42 -8.11 -9.53 -11.11
CA ASP A 42 -7.33 -8.53 -11.84
C ASP A 42 -6.42 -7.73 -10.89
N TRP A 43 -5.51 -6.94 -11.49
CA TRP A 43 -4.63 -5.99 -10.82
C TRP A 43 -4.30 -4.86 -11.81
N PRO A 44 -4.25 -3.58 -11.42
CA PRO A 44 -4.37 -3.01 -10.06
C PRO A 44 -5.82 -2.86 -9.55
N THR A 45 -6.81 -3.07 -10.41
CA THR A 45 -8.24 -3.04 -10.07
C THR A 45 -8.71 -4.36 -9.45
N CYS A 46 -9.94 -4.39 -8.97
CA CYS A 46 -10.68 -5.57 -8.51
C CYS A 46 -12.05 -5.57 -9.20
N TYR A 47 -12.29 -6.55 -10.07
CA TYR A 47 -13.42 -6.63 -10.98
C TYR A 47 -13.59 -5.38 -11.87
N GLY A 48 -12.47 -4.84 -12.39
CA GLY A 48 -12.47 -3.64 -13.22
C GLY A 48 -12.80 -2.33 -12.48
N LYS A 49 -12.88 -2.36 -11.15
CA LYS A 49 -13.09 -1.18 -10.28
C LYS A 49 -11.88 -0.96 -9.37
N VAL A 50 -11.66 0.28 -8.92
CA VAL A 50 -10.54 0.61 -8.02
C VAL A 50 -10.74 0.06 -6.60
N SER A 51 -11.97 0.01 -6.12
CA SER A 51 -12.34 -0.58 -4.83
C SER A 51 -12.83 -2.01 -5.04
N TRP A 52 -14.14 -2.22 -5.11
CA TRP A 52 -14.76 -3.51 -5.37
C TRP A 52 -16.23 -3.25 -5.70
N PRO A 53 -16.87 -4.11 -6.50
CA PRO A 53 -18.30 -4.00 -6.77
C PRO A 53 -19.10 -4.19 -5.47
N THR A 54 -19.95 -3.22 -5.15
CA THR A 54 -20.85 -3.25 -3.96
C THR A 54 -22.32 -3.18 -4.35
N HIS A 55 -22.63 -2.53 -5.46
CA HIS A 55 -23.99 -2.44 -5.98
C HIS A 55 -24.36 -3.70 -6.78
N ALA A 56 -25.64 -4.11 -6.69
CA ALA A 56 -26.13 -5.32 -7.35
C ALA A 56 -25.89 -5.31 -8.87
N SER A 57 -26.02 -4.15 -9.53
CA SER A 57 -25.75 -3.99 -10.96
C SER A 57 -24.27 -4.19 -11.31
N ASP A 58 -23.36 -3.64 -10.50
CA ASP A 58 -21.92 -3.83 -10.67
C ASP A 58 -21.51 -5.28 -10.41
N ILE A 59 -22.12 -5.94 -9.41
CA ILE A 59 -21.89 -7.36 -9.11
C ILE A 59 -22.38 -8.24 -10.26
N ALA A 60 -23.57 -7.98 -10.81
CA ALA A 60 -24.10 -8.72 -11.96
C ALA A 60 -23.20 -8.57 -13.20
N THR A 61 -22.68 -7.36 -13.43
CA THR A 61 -21.74 -7.07 -14.52
C THR A 61 -20.40 -7.78 -14.32
N ALA A 62 -19.86 -7.73 -13.10
CA ALA A 62 -18.62 -8.42 -12.76
C ALA A 62 -18.76 -9.95 -12.91
N ASN A 63 -19.89 -10.53 -12.49
CA ASN A 63 -20.16 -11.96 -12.61
C ASN A 63 -20.35 -12.43 -14.07
N SER A 64 -20.70 -11.54 -15.00
CA SER A 64 -20.78 -11.88 -16.43
C SER A 64 -19.45 -11.73 -17.17
N GLN A 65 -18.53 -10.93 -16.63
CA GLN A 65 -17.23 -10.63 -17.26
C GLN A 65 -16.08 -11.50 -16.74
N PHE A 66 -16.15 -11.95 -15.49
CA PHE A 66 -15.10 -12.70 -14.83
C PHE A 66 -15.59 -14.10 -14.45
N GLU A 67 -14.74 -15.11 -14.63
CA GLU A 67 -15.07 -16.52 -14.29
C GLU A 67 -15.33 -16.73 -12.79
N ARG A 68 -14.77 -15.87 -11.94
CA ARG A 68 -14.90 -15.96 -10.49
C ARG A 68 -16.03 -15.06 -10.00
N ALA A 69 -17.07 -15.66 -9.43
CA ALA A 69 -18.16 -14.91 -8.80
C ALA A 69 -17.65 -13.97 -7.70
N VAL A 70 -18.19 -12.76 -7.65
CA VAL A 70 -17.85 -11.73 -6.66
C VAL A 70 -18.22 -12.20 -5.26
N ASP A 71 -17.21 -12.29 -4.40
CA ASP A 71 -17.37 -12.35 -2.94
C ASP A 71 -16.95 -11.01 -2.35
N THR A 72 -17.91 -10.12 -2.11
CA THR A 72 -17.65 -8.77 -1.60
C THR A 72 -16.90 -8.80 -0.27
N GLY A 73 -17.20 -9.78 0.59
CA GLY A 73 -16.61 -9.96 1.91
C GLY A 73 -15.13 -10.33 1.89
N ARG A 74 -14.67 -11.02 0.84
CA ARG A 74 -13.25 -11.32 0.63
C ARG A 74 -12.56 -10.29 -0.25
N ALA A 75 -13.25 -9.77 -1.26
CA ALA A 75 -12.72 -8.77 -2.21
C ALA A 75 -12.27 -7.48 -1.52
N TRP A 76 -13.06 -6.96 -0.57
CA TRP A 76 -12.66 -5.74 0.13
C TRP A 76 -11.38 -5.94 0.95
N ARG A 77 -11.22 -7.10 1.60
CA ARG A 77 -10.03 -7.40 2.42
C ARG A 77 -8.77 -7.40 1.58
N GLU A 78 -8.82 -8.06 0.43
CA GLU A 78 -7.69 -8.08 -0.50
C GLU A 78 -7.39 -6.70 -1.08
N GLN A 79 -8.42 -6.02 -1.60
CA GLN A 79 -8.19 -4.73 -2.25
C GLN A 79 -7.73 -3.65 -1.27
N VAL A 80 -8.29 -3.61 -0.05
CA VAL A 80 -7.81 -2.68 0.99
C VAL A 80 -6.34 -2.96 1.32
N HIS A 81 -5.93 -4.23 1.44
CA HIS A 81 -4.53 -4.55 1.69
C HIS A 81 -3.62 -4.08 0.55
N ARG A 82 -4.04 -4.29 -0.71
CA ARG A 82 -3.32 -3.80 -1.91
C ARG A 82 -3.18 -2.28 -1.89
N GLN A 83 -4.24 -1.54 -1.58
CA GLN A 83 -4.20 -0.07 -1.50
C GLN A 83 -3.28 0.43 -0.39
N LEU A 84 -3.37 -0.16 0.81
CA LEU A 84 -2.50 0.21 1.94
C LEU A 84 -1.03 -0.07 1.64
N ALA A 85 -0.72 -1.21 1.02
CA ALA A 85 0.64 -1.54 0.59
C ALA A 85 1.16 -0.57 -0.47
N GLY A 86 0.32 -0.16 -1.43
CA GLY A 86 0.64 0.87 -2.42
C GLY A 86 0.97 2.22 -1.78
N THR A 87 0.13 2.70 -0.85
CA THR A 87 0.38 3.94 -0.09
C THR A 87 1.67 3.88 0.70
N LEU A 88 1.95 2.76 1.38
CA LEU A 88 3.20 2.55 2.09
C LEU A 88 4.41 2.59 1.14
N GLY A 89 4.32 1.93 -0.01
CA GLY A 89 5.37 1.92 -1.02
C GLY A 89 5.69 3.33 -1.52
N LEU A 90 4.67 4.15 -1.79
CA LEU A 90 4.85 5.55 -2.18
C LEU A 90 5.49 6.39 -1.06
N LEU A 91 5.09 6.19 0.19
CA LEU A 91 5.68 6.87 1.34
C LEU A 91 7.16 6.50 1.51
N VAL A 92 7.50 5.22 1.41
CA VAL A 92 8.88 4.73 1.48
C VAL A 92 9.71 5.27 0.32
N LEU A 93 9.17 5.27 -0.90
CA LEU A 93 9.83 5.85 -2.07
C LEU A 93 10.08 7.34 -1.87
N ALA A 94 9.11 8.09 -1.37
CA ALA A 94 9.28 9.52 -1.07
C ALA A 94 10.38 9.75 -0.04
N LEU A 95 10.40 8.98 1.06
CA LEU A 95 11.48 9.06 2.06
C LEU A 95 12.85 8.70 1.48
N ALA A 96 12.92 7.69 0.60
CA ALA A 96 14.15 7.30 -0.07
C ALA A 96 14.65 8.39 -1.02
N LEU A 97 13.77 8.98 -1.82
CA LEU A 97 14.09 10.09 -2.71
C LEU A 97 14.53 11.33 -1.92
N LEU A 98 13.80 11.68 -0.85
CA LEU A 98 14.18 12.79 0.03
C LEU A 98 15.54 12.57 0.69
N SER A 99 15.83 11.35 1.17
CA SER A 99 17.14 10.98 1.72
C SER A 99 18.24 11.10 0.66
N ALA A 100 17.99 10.60 -0.56
CA ALA A 100 18.93 10.72 -1.67
C ALA A 100 19.13 12.18 -2.13
N TRP A 101 18.07 13.00 -2.06
CA TRP A 101 18.09 14.43 -2.41
C TRP A 101 18.85 15.26 -1.37
N GLN A 102 18.66 14.97 -0.09
CA GLN A 102 19.43 15.57 0.99
C GLN A 102 20.90 15.19 0.91
N ARG A 103 21.25 13.98 0.47
CA ARG A 103 22.66 13.58 0.26
C ARG A 103 23.32 14.30 -0.91
N ARG A 104 22.60 14.50 -2.02
CA ARG A 104 23.15 15.19 -3.22
C ARG A 104 23.26 16.71 -3.05
N TRP A 105 22.36 17.34 -2.28
CA TRP A 105 22.34 18.81 -2.08
C TRP A 105 22.83 19.22 -0.68
N GLY A 106 23.06 18.25 0.21
CA GLY A 106 23.65 18.42 1.53
C GLY A 106 25.15 18.61 1.46
N ARG A 107 25.51 19.87 1.16
CA ARG A 107 26.72 20.64 1.53
C ARG A 107 28.07 19.96 1.27
N PRO A 108 28.98 20.57 0.46
CA PRO A 108 30.37 20.12 0.44
C PRO A 108 30.84 19.99 1.89
N GLN A 109 31.40 18.83 2.24
CA GLN A 109 32.15 18.68 3.47
C GLN A 109 33.36 19.59 3.29
N ILE A 110 33.23 20.86 3.65
CA ILE A 110 34.37 21.77 3.74
C ILE A 110 35.13 21.27 4.97
N VAL A 111 36.05 20.34 4.73
CA VAL A 111 37.20 20.08 5.60
C VAL A 111 38.39 20.65 4.85
#